data_AF-A0A0B1RYW7-F1
#
_entry.id   AF-A0A0B1RYW7-F1
#
_cell.length_a   1.000
_cell.length_b   1.000
_cell.length_c   1.000
_cell.angle_alpha   90.00
_cell.angle_beta   90.00
_cell.angle_gamma   90.00
#
_symmetry.space_group_name_H-M   'P 1'
#
loop_
_entity.id
_entity.type
_entity.pdbx_description
1 polymer ?
#
loop_
_entity_poly.entity_id
_entity_poly.type
_entity_poly.pdbx_seq_one_letter_code
_entity_poly.pdbx_strand_id
1 'polypeptide(L)' 'MFVYFLAVLLVLNAFTEEVVAQCVDRAPDTLCDQMKSKGNCENPFTKEQMKMMCKKTCNFC' A
#
# COMPACT_ATOMS: atom_id res chain seq x y z
N MET A 1 35.98 -18.76 9.42
CA MET A 1 34.97 -18.78 8.34
C MET A 1 33.54 -18.93 8.85
N PHE A 2 33.24 -19.86 9.78
CA PHE A 2 31.89 -20.05 10.33
C PHE A 2 31.29 -18.81 11.02
N VAL A 3 32.11 -18.07 11.77
CA VAL A 3 31.69 -16.85 12.48
C VAL A 3 31.24 -15.74 11.53
N TYR A 4 31.90 -15.62 10.36
CA TYR A 4 31.53 -14.67 9.32
C TYR A 4 30.20 -15.04 8.67
N PHE A 5 29.96 -16.34 8.45
CA PHE A 5 28.70 -16.82 7.91
C PHE A 5 27.52 -16.53 8.85
N LEU A 6 27.70 -16.76 10.16
CA LEU A 6 26.71 -16.41 11.17
C LEU A 6 26.45 -14.90 11.24
N ALA A 7 27.50 -14.08 11.13
CA ALA A 7 27.36 -12.62 11.11
C ALA A 7 26.56 -12.13 9.90
N VAL A 8 26.78 -12.70 8.72
CA VAL A 8 26.03 -12.36 7.50
C VAL A 8 24.55 -12.75 7.63
N LEU A 9 24.25 -13.94 8.17
CA LEU A 9 22.86 -14.37 8.39
C LEU A 9 22.11 -13.47 9.39
N LEU A 10 22.79 -13.03 10.46
CA LEU A 10 22.21 -12.09 11.43
C LEU A 10 21.90 -10.73 10.81
N VAL A 11 22.79 -10.22 9.95
CA VAL A 11 22.57 -8.97 9.22
C VAL A 11 21.38 -9.12 8.26
N LEU A 12 21.29 -10.21 7.49
CA LEU A 12 20.17 -10.44 6.58
C LEU A 12 18.81 -10.52 7.30
N ASN A 13 18.74 -11.15 8.47
CA ASN A 13 17.51 -11.20 9.28
C ASN A 13 17.17 -9.87 9.96
N ALA A 14 18.17 -9.02 10.23
CA ALA A 14 17.94 -7.70 10.82
C ALA A 14 17.38 -6.69 9.80
N PHE A 15 17.63 -6.90 8.50
CA PHE A 15 17.19 -6.01 7.41
C PHE A 15 16.02 -6.57 6.58
N THR A 16 15.27 -7.54 7.11
CA THR A 16 13.96 -7.87 6.52
C THR A 16 12.95 -6.80 6.94
N GLU A 17 12.97 -5.65 6.26
CA GLU A 17 11.80 -4.78 6.24
C GLU A 17 10.71 -5.52 5.46
N GLU A 18 9.76 -6.12 6.17
CA GLU A 18 8.50 -6.51 5.57
C GLU A 18 7.86 -5.21 5.05
N VAL A 19 7.99 -4.96 3.75
CA VAL A 19 7.25 -3.90 3.06
C VAL A 19 5.79 -4.34 3.00
N VAL A 20 5.13 -4.35 4.17
CA VAL A 20 3.68 -4.53 4.27
C VAL A 20 3.10 -3.28 3.66
N ALA A 21 2.69 -3.38 2.40
CA ALA A 21 2.04 -2.29 1.69
C ALA A 21 0.80 -1.86 2.50
N GLN A 22 0.91 -0.78 3.28
CA GLN A 22 -0.15 -0.33 4.15
C GLN A 22 -1.38 0.02 3.31
N CYS A 23 -2.53 -0.58 3.64
CA CYS A 23 -3.82 -0.29 3.03
C CYS A 23 -4.36 1.04 3.55
N VAL A 24 -3.84 2.14 3.02
CA VAL A 24 -4.25 3.50 3.38
C VAL A 24 -4.58 4.31 2.14
N ASP A 25 -5.53 5.24 2.28
CA ASP A 25 -5.75 6.25 1.27
C ASP A 25 -4.59 7.24 1.29
N ARG A 26 -4.14 7.65 0.11
CA ARG A 26 -3.12 8.69 -0.06
C ARG A 26 -3.74 10.07 -0.16
N ALA A 27 -4.98 10.15 -0.64
CA ALA A 27 -5.75 11.38 -0.69
C ALA A 27 -6.43 11.66 0.68
N PRO A 28 -6.80 12.92 0.96
CA PRO A 28 -7.62 13.24 2.13
C PRO A 28 -8.96 12.49 2.11
N ASP A 29 -9.42 12.06 3.28
CA ASP A 29 -10.67 11.30 3.43
C ASP A 29 -11.86 11.99 2.75
N THR A 30 -11.99 13.32 2.89
CA THR A 30 -13.06 14.11 2.28
C THR A 30 -13.09 14.01 0.76
N LEU A 31 -11.92 13.92 0.11
CA LEU A 31 -11.82 13.73 -1.33
C LEU A 31 -12.22 12.31 -1.72
N CYS A 32 -11.73 11.30 -1.00
CA CYS A 32 -12.05 9.90 -1.29
C CYS A 32 -13.54 9.60 -1.10
N ASP A 33 -14.16 10.13 -0.04
CA ASP A 33 -15.60 10.03 0.21
C ASP A 33 -16.40 10.67 -0.92
N GLN A 34 -16.00 11.87 -1.36
CA GLN A 34 -16.66 12.57 -2.46
C GLN A 34 -16.51 11.80 -3.79
N MET A 35 -15.34 11.22 -4.06
CA MET A 35 -15.13 10.45 -5.29
C MET A 35 -15.92 9.14 -5.26
N LYS A 36 -15.99 8.48 -4.10
CA LYS A 36 -16.82 7.29 -3.89
C LYS A 36 -18.30 7.61 -4.10
N SER A 37 -18.80 8.71 -3.54
CA SER A 37 -20.21 9.11 -3.72
C SER A 37 -20.54 9.46 -5.18
N LYS A 38 -19.53 9.79 -6.00
CA LYS A 38 -19.66 10.04 -7.45
C LYS A 38 -19.55 8.75 -8.30
N GLY A 39 -19.36 7.58 -7.69
CA GLY A 39 -19.20 6.30 -8.41
C GLY A 39 -17.84 6.11 -9.06
N ASN A 40 -16.80 6.83 -8.62
CA ASN A 40 -15.47 6.72 -9.23
C ASN A 40 -14.73 5.44 -8.86
N CYS A 41 -15.17 4.69 -7.84
CA CYS A 41 -14.60 3.37 -7.57
C CYS A 41 -14.94 2.38 -8.70
N GLU A 42 -16.14 2.47 -9.27
CA GLU A 42 -16.63 1.52 -10.28
C GLU A 42 -16.39 2.02 -11.72
N ASN A 43 -16.20 3.32 -11.91
CA ASN A 43 -16.03 3.93 -13.22
C ASN A 43 -14.69 3.52 -13.87
N PRO A 44 -14.69 2.89 -15.07
CA PRO A 44 -13.48 2.39 -15.72
C PRO A 44 -12.46 3.49 -16.07
N PHE A 45 -12.90 4.74 -16.22
CA PHE A 45 -12.01 5.86 -16.53
C PHE A 45 -11.26 6.39 -15.29
N THR A 46 -11.77 6.16 -14.08
CA THR A 46 -11.19 6.67 -12.83
C THR A 46 -10.70 5.57 -11.89
N LYS A 47 -11.07 4.32 -12.14
CA LYS A 47 -10.73 3.14 -11.31
C LYS A 47 -9.24 3.02 -11.02
N GLU A 48 -8.36 3.18 -12.00
CA GLU A 48 -6.91 3.11 -11.79
C GLU A 48 -6.39 4.25 -10.91
N GLN A 49 -6.95 5.45 -11.06
CA GLN A 49 -6.62 6.57 -10.18
C GLN A 49 -7.10 6.30 -8.74
N MET A 50 -8.29 5.74 -8.58
CA MET A 50 -8.85 5.39 -7.27
C MET A 50 -8.06 4.27 -6.58
N LYS A 51 -7.53 3.28 -7.32
CA LYS A 51 -6.58 2.27 -6.78
C LYS A 51 -5.30 2.87 -6.22
N MET A 52 -4.84 4.00 -6.77
CA MET A 52 -3.63 4.65 -6.27
C MET A 52 -3.91 5.59 -5.09
N MET A 53 -5.01 6.33 -5.14
CA MET A 53 -5.28 7.44 -4.22
C MET A 53 -6.21 7.09 -3.07
N CYS A 54 -7.20 6.22 -3.31
CA CYS A 54 -8.34 5.96 -2.42
C CYS A 54 -8.60 4.45 -2.27
N LYS A 55 -7.52 3.65 -2.21
CA LYS A 55 -7.60 2.19 -2.18
C LYS A 55 -8.33 1.63 -0.96
N LYS A 56 -8.23 2.27 0.21
CA LYS A 56 -8.96 1.85 1.41
C LYS A 56 -10.43 2.22 1.25
N THR A 57 -10.73 3.47 0.88
CA THR A 57 -12.13 3.93 0.72
C THR A 57 -12.91 3.15 -0.36
N CYS A 58 -12.25 2.77 -1.45
CA CYS A 58 -12.83 1.98 -2.54
C CYS A 58 -12.64 0.46 -2.41
N ASN A 59 -12.05 -0.05 -1.31
CA ASN A 59 -11.77 -1.47 -1.11
C ASN A 59 -10.96 -2.12 -2.26
N PHE A 60 -9.85 -1.49 -2.64
CA PHE A 60 -8.86 -2.00 -3.62
C PHE A 60 -7.56 -2.51 -3.00
N CYS A 61 -7.52 -2.53 -1.68
CA CYS A 61 -6.73 -3.52 -0.99
C CYS A 61 -7.42 -4.88 -1.21
#